data_AF-A0A0G3WIK7-F1
#
_entry.id   AF-A0A0G3WIK7-F1
#
_cell.length_a   1.000
_cell.length_b   1.000
_cell.length_c   1.000
_cell.angle_alpha   90.00
_cell.angle_beta   90.00
_cell.angle_gamma   90.00
#
_symmetry.space_group_name_H-M   'P 1'
#
loop_
_entity.id
_entity.type
_entity.pdbx_description
1 polymer ?
#
loop_
_entity_poly.entity_id
_entity_poly.type
_entity_poly.pdbx_seq_one_letter_code
_entity_poly.pdbx_strand_id
1 'polypeptide(L)'
;MKNSKLIIKTETEEIQYDIYIPENDKEYCNGLLNFELLANKTGMLFDFSKQNHAVMTMQNMKIPLDFIFIDKNGRIVKIDHSVQSGNNFPCCDAVYAVLEVNSGDCKKYNISVLDYAIYALFKNSSFNKSSETNIEFKYTLKGVGWANAYLKIGNREISFPAISYLCYPIYGILEALLHITPGYAQSVIYAYESNIPIYNRVSSCNWEDEPGGYAWGFDFIDKNRIIIKIISLYKENKQIELEKVVNFKEFLKAVLKAFDKIIKDYGFITAKANWAQDGRNFPISEFLQLKYYLFYDMPLNYFCEGKTPDWSLKNEIELLNKEID
;
A
#
# COMPACT_ATOMS: atom_id res chain seq x y z
N MET A 1 0.62 -34.12 9.44
CA MET A 1 1.14 -32.88 8.83
C MET A 1 1.52 -33.21 7.41
N LYS A 2 0.93 -32.49 6.46
CA LYS A 2 1.23 -32.62 5.05
C LYS A 2 2.44 -31.76 4.69
N ASN A 3 3.34 -32.32 3.89
CA ASN A 3 4.46 -31.56 3.33
C ASN A 3 4.07 -30.99 1.97
N SER A 4 4.47 -29.74 1.71
CA SER A 4 4.31 -29.11 0.40
C SER A 4 5.41 -28.08 0.15
N LYS A 5 5.29 -27.34 -0.95
CA LYS A 5 6.19 -26.26 -1.32
C LYS A 5 5.40 -24.98 -1.52
N LEU A 6 5.91 -23.89 -0.95
CA LEU A 6 5.42 -22.55 -1.14
C LEU A 6 6.57 -21.68 -1.63
N ILE A 7 6.31 -20.80 -2.57
CA ILE A 7 7.33 -19.87 -3.08
C ILE A 7 6.97 -18.48 -2.58
N ILE A 8 7.92 -17.81 -1.91
CA ILE A 8 7.85 -16.36 -1.70
C ILE A 8 8.59 -15.69 -2.84
N LYS A 9 7.88 -14.86 -3.59
CA LYS A 9 8.43 -14.04 -4.64
C LYS A 9 8.62 -12.62 -4.14
N THR A 10 9.88 -12.22 -4.07
CA THR A 10 10.28 -10.83 -3.83
C THR A 10 10.49 -10.12 -5.18
N GLU A 11 10.93 -8.87 -5.12
CA GLU A 11 11.32 -8.12 -6.32
C GLU A 11 12.47 -8.76 -7.09
N THR A 12 13.42 -9.39 -6.38
CA THR A 12 14.69 -9.84 -6.95
C THR A 12 14.83 -11.35 -7.02
N GLU A 13 14.08 -12.10 -6.21
CA GLU A 13 14.26 -13.54 -6.08
C GLU A 13 12.96 -14.30 -5.78
N GLU A 14 13.00 -15.60 -6.05
CA GLU A 14 11.97 -16.55 -5.64
C GLU A 14 12.57 -17.49 -4.59
N ILE A 15 12.06 -17.43 -3.36
CA ILE A 15 12.48 -18.23 -2.22
C ILE A 15 11.49 -19.36 -2.03
N GLN A 16 11.92 -20.59 -2.37
CA GLN A 16 11.12 -21.78 -2.10
C GLN A 16 11.28 -22.20 -0.63
N TYR A 17 10.15 -22.35 0.06
CA TYR A 17 10.04 -22.96 1.37
C TYR A 17 9.43 -24.36 1.26
N ASP A 18 10.03 -25.32 1.95
CA ASP A 18 9.37 -26.59 2.28
C ASP A 18 8.44 -26.34 3.48
N ILE A 19 7.14 -26.56 3.31
CA ILE A 19 6.13 -26.18 4.31
C ILE A 19 5.43 -27.39 4.90
N TYR A 20 5.23 -27.35 6.22
CA TYR A 20 4.29 -28.19 6.94
C TYR A 20 2.90 -27.56 6.92
N ILE A 21 1.88 -28.38 6.70
CA ILE A 21 0.48 -27.98 6.74
C ILE A 21 -0.23 -28.86 7.77
N PRO A 22 -0.78 -28.28 8.85
CA PRO A 22 -1.56 -29.02 9.82
C PRO A 22 -2.79 -29.67 9.18
N GLU A 23 -3.04 -30.96 9.45
CA GLU A 23 -4.16 -31.72 8.87
C GLU A 23 -5.30 -31.98 9.85
N ASN A 24 -5.10 -31.70 11.13
CA ASN A 24 -6.08 -31.87 12.20
C ASN A 24 -5.89 -30.85 13.32
N ASP A 25 -6.90 -30.68 14.18
CA ASP A 25 -6.91 -29.69 15.27
C ASP A 25 -5.72 -29.84 16.23
N LYS A 26 -5.25 -31.07 16.48
CA LYS A 26 -4.10 -31.31 17.35
C LYS A 26 -2.81 -30.78 16.74
N GLU A 27 -2.58 -31.05 15.45
CA GLU A 27 -1.45 -30.49 14.72
C GLU A 27 -1.53 -28.97 14.61
N TYR A 28 -2.74 -28.45 14.42
CA TYR A 28 -3.00 -27.02 14.33
C TYR A 28 -2.67 -26.31 15.65
N CYS A 29 -3.18 -26.81 16.77
CA CYS A 29 -2.93 -26.25 18.10
C CYS A 29 -1.47 -26.42 18.55
N ASN A 30 -0.81 -27.53 18.16
CA ASN A 30 0.59 -27.74 18.52
C ASN A 30 1.53 -26.88 17.68
N GLY A 31 1.19 -26.57 16.43
CA GLY A 31 2.06 -25.84 15.52
C GLY A 31 3.49 -26.39 15.51
N LEU A 32 4.46 -25.50 15.70
CA LEU A 32 5.89 -25.83 15.80
C LEU A 32 6.39 -26.10 17.24
N LEU A 33 5.49 -26.29 18.24
CA LEU A 33 5.85 -26.44 19.66
C LEU A 33 6.91 -27.51 19.95
N ASN A 34 6.84 -28.65 19.25
CA ASN A 34 7.74 -29.78 19.48
C ASN A 34 9.05 -29.70 18.70
N PHE A 35 9.25 -28.65 17.89
CA PHE A 35 10.48 -28.46 17.12
C PHE A 35 11.53 -27.79 17.99
N GLU A 36 12.71 -28.40 18.06
CA GLU A 36 13.88 -27.80 18.74
C GLU A 36 14.65 -26.87 17.81
N LEU A 37 14.64 -27.18 16.53
CA LEU A 37 15.26 -26.44 15.43
C LEU A 37 14.37 -26.61 14.19
N LEU A 38 14.29 -25.57 13.37
CA LEU A 38 13.62 -25.62 12.06
C LEU A 38 14.68 -25.52 10.96
N ALA A 39 14.66 -26.43 9.99
CA ALA A 39 15.64 -26.42 8.91
C ALA A 39 15.55 -25.11 8.09
N ASN A 40 16.67 -24.75 7.43
CA ASN A 40 16.69 -23.57 6.56
C ASN A 40 15.64 -23.68 5.46
N LYS A 41 14.93 -22.58 5.18
CA LYS A 41 13.83 -22.54 4.19
C LYS A 41 12.76 -23.61 4.47
N THR A 42 12.50 -23.89 5.74
CA THR A 42 11.37 -24.69 6.18
C THR A 42 10.42 -23.80 6.98
N GLY A 43 9.12 -24.05 6.87
CA GLY A 43 8.10 -23.29 7.59
C GLY A 43 6.83 -24.09 7.85
N MET A 44 5.87 -23.46 8.51
CA MET A 44 4.52 -24.00 8.70
C MET A 44 3.48 -23.02 8.17
N LEU A 45 2.58 -23.51 7.31
CA LEU A 45 1.50 -22.71 6.74
C LEU A 45 0.18 -23.04 7.42
N PHE A 46 -0.40 -22.04 8.08
CA PHE A 46 -1.73 -22.08 8.67
C PHE A 46 -2.76 -21.52 7.70
N ASP A 47 -3.79 -22.30 7.39
CA ASP A 47 -4.90 -21.92 6.51
C ASP A 47 -6.08 -21.36 7.33
N PHE A 48 -6.32 -20.06 7.19
CA PHE A 48 -7.44 -19.35 7.81
C PHE A 48 -8.56 -19.02 6.81
N SER A 49 -8.51 -19.56 5.58
CA SER A 49 -9.46 -19.23 4.51
C SER A 49 -10.93 -19.48 4.84
N LYS A 50 -11.19 -20.33 5.84
CA LYS A 50 -12.53 -20.69 6.34
C LYS A 50 -12.81 -20.18 7.77
N GLN A 51 -11.89 -19.45 8.37
CA GLN A 51 -11.99 -18.97 9.75
C GLN A 51 -12.21 -17.46 9.76
N ASN A 52 -13.05 -16.99 10.69
CA ASN A 52 -13.34 -15.56 10.82
C ASN A 52 -12.27 -14.81 11.62
N HIS A 53 -11.51 -15.52 12.46
CA HIS A 53 -10.49 -14.96 13.35
C HIS A 53 -9.33 -15.93 13.49
N ALA A 54 -8.10 -15.41 13.38
CA ALA A 54 -6.87 -16.15 13.59
C ALA A 54 -6.34 -15.87 15.00
N VAL A 55 -6.33 -16.86 15.88
CA VAL A 55 -5.64 -16.75 17.18
C VAL A 55 -4.33 -17.53 17.09
N MET A 56 -3.22 -16.83 17.22
CA MET A 56 -1.88 -17.42 17.24
C MET A 56 -1.24 -17.21 18.61
N THR A 57 -0.61 -18.26 19.12
CA THR A 57 0.09 -18.23 20.40
C THR A 57 1.50 -18.77 20.23
N MET A 58 2.45 -18.14 20.91
CA MET A 58 3.82 -18.63 21.03
C MET A 58 4.09 -19.20 22.42
N GLN A 59 3.04 -19.58 23.14
CA GLN A 59 3.17 -20.12 24.47
C GLN A 59 3.98 -21.42 24.43
N ASN A 60 5.06 -21.47 25.22
CA ASN A 60 5.98 -22.61 25.34
C ASN A 60 6.81 -22.94 24.10
N MET A 61 6.84 -22.07 23.09
CA MET A 61 7.66 -22.27 21.89
C MET A 61 9.15 -22.23 22.22
N LYS A 62 9.92 -23.17 21.64
CA LYS A 62 11.37 -23.30 21.85
C LYS A 62 12.22 -22.44 20.91
N ILE A 63 11.65 -22.02 19.78
CA ILE A 63 12.35 -21.28 18.72
C ILE A 63 11.66 -19.95 18.44
N PRO A 64 12.42 -18.85 18.23
CA PRO A 64 11.84 -17.61 17.73
C PRO A 64 11.52 -17.72 16.24
N LEU A 65 10.46 -17.07 15.79
CA LEU A 65 9.94 -17.18 14.43
C LEU A 65 9.68 -15.80 13.81
N ASP A 66 9.73 -15.72 12.49
CA ASP A 66 9.09 -14.63 11.75
C ASP A 66 7.70 -15.10 11.32
N PHE A 67 6.68 -14.26 11.53
CA PHE A 67 5.30 -14.54 11.11
C PHE A 67 4.96 -13.71 9.88
N ILE A 68 4.61 -14.38 8.79
CA ILE A 68 4.27 -13.75 7.51
C ILE A 68 2.76 -13.92 7.29
N PHE A 69 2.01 -12.84 7.40
CA PHE A 69 0.56 -12.82 7.21
C PHE A 69 0.22 -12.57 5.74
N ILE A 70 -0.64 -13.42 5.17
CA ILE A 70 -0.91 -13.49 3.73
C ILE A 70 -2.40 -13.37 3.45
N ASP A 71 -2.78 -12.59 2.42
CA ASP A 71 -4.17 -12.44 1.97
C ASP A 71 -4.64 -13.52 0.97
N LYS A 72 -5.92 -13.47 0.57
CA LYS A 72 -6.53 -14.43 -0.38
C LYS A 72 -5.90 -14.47 -1.77
N ASN A 73 -5.15 -13.43 -2.13
CA ASN A 73 -4.46 -13.30 -3.41
C ASN A 73 -2.98 -13.68 -3.32
N GLY A 74 -2.50 -14.08 -2.13
CA GLY A 74 -1.11 -14.42 -1.87
C GLY A 74 -0.24 -13.22 -1.49
N ARG A 75 -0.79 -12.02 -1.28
CA ARG A 75 0.00 -10.84 -0.90
C ARG A 75 0.38 -10.90 0.57
N ILE A 76 1.64 -10.61 0.89
CA ILE A 76 2.10 -10.44 2.26
C ILE A 76 1.58 -9.10 2.77
N VAL A 77 0.69 -9.12 3.77
CA VAL A 77 0.05 -7.93 4.33
C VAL A 77 0.73 -7.45 5.60
N LYS A 78 1.40 -8.32 6.33
CA LYS A 78 2.11 -8.00 7.58
C LYS A 78 3.25 -8.99 7.80
N ILE A 79 4.33 -8.52 8.43
CA ILE A 79 5.38 -9.38 8.96
C ILE A 79 5.62 -8.99 10.42
N ASP A 80 5.54 -9.96 11.33
CA ASP A 80 6.03 -9.80 12.70
C ASP A 80 7.38 -10.53 12.80
N HIS A 81 8.44 -9.78 13.08
CA HIS A 81 9.81 -10.33 13.14
C HIS A 81 10.17 -10.82 14.54
N SER A 82 10.99 -11.87 14.61
CA SER A 82 11.62 -12.35 15.84
C SER A 82 10.64 -12.53 17.00
N VAL A 83 9.47 -13.08 16.67
CA VAL A 83 8.42 -13.41 17.62
C VAL A 83 8.95 -14.41 18.65
N GLN A 84 8.85 -14.06 19.93
CA GLN A 84 9.38 -14.85 21.05
C GLN A 84 8.29 -15.62 21.81
N SER A 85 8.75 -16.62 22.57
CA SER A 85 7.91 -17.43 23.45
C SER A 85 7.17 -16.58 24.49
N GLY A 86 5.91 -16.94 24.77
CA GLY A 86 5.07 -16.22 25.75
C GLY A 86 4.30 -15.02 25.19
N ASN A 87 4.55 -14.65 23.93
CA ASN A 87 3.71 -13.68 23.23
C ASN A 87 2.38 -14.33 22.80
N ASN A 88 1.26 -13.72 23.19
CA ASN A 88 -0.03 -13.99 22.59
C ASN A 88 -0.33 -12.84 21.62
N PHE A 89 -0.52 -13.16 20.35
CA PHE A 89 -0.84 -12.15 19.35
C PHE A 89 -2.36 -11.98 19.29
N PRO A 90 -2.87 -10.76 19.54
CA PRO A 90 -4.28 -10.51 19.28
C PRO A 90 -4.56 -10.75 17.80
N CYS A 91 -5.76 -11.31 17.59
CA CYS A 91 -6.36 -11.60 16.30
C CYS A 91 -6.04 -10.52 15.26
N CYS A 92 -5.49 -10.92 14.12
CA CYS A 92 -5.49 -10.06 12.95
C CYS A 92 -6.74 -10.41 12.15
N ASP A 93 -7.76 -9.55 12.28
CA ASP A 93 -8.96 -9.70 11.48
C ASP A 93 -8.58 -9.55 10.00
N ALA A 94 -9.08 -10.45 9.16
CA ALA A 94 -8.82 -10.53 7.73
C ALA A 94 -7.43 -11.05 7.29
N VAL A 95 -6.89 -12.04 8.00
CA VAL A 95 -5.79 -12.89 7.54
C VAL A 95 -6.32 -14.13 6.84
N TYR A 96 -5.78 -14.45 5.66
CA TYR A 96 -6.19 -15.65 4.89
C TYR A 96 -5.26 -16.84 5.17
N ALA A 97 -3.98 -16.58 5.37
CA ALA A 97 -3.01 -17.58 5.82
C ALA A 97 -1.89 -16.92 6.63
N VAL A 98 -1.23 -17.71 7.49
CA VAL A 98 0.03 -17.29 8.13
C VAL A 98 1.10 -18.33 7.85
N LEU A 99 2.26 -17.87 7.39
CA LEU A 99 3.45 -18.68 7.23
C LEU A 99 4.43 -18.35 8.36
N GLU A 100 4.72 -19.33 9.20
CA GLU A 100 5.75 -19.25 10.22
C GLU A 100 7.08 -19.78 9.66
N VAL A 101 8.15 -18.99 9.78
CA VAL A 101 9.51 -19.36 9.33
C VAL A 101 10.54 -19.03 10.41
N ASN A 102 11.79 -19.47 10.21
CA ASN A 102 12.88 -19.14 11.14
C ASN A 102 13.00 -17.62 11.36
N SER A 103 13.19 -17.21 12.62
CA SER A 103 13.45 -15.80 12.94
C SER A 103 14.62 -15.25 12.13
N GLY A 104 14.42 -14.08 11.52
CA GLY A 104 15.42 -13.40 10.71
C GLY A 104 15.46 -13.86 9.24
N ASP A 105 14.70 -14.88 8.84
CA ASP A 105 14.61 -15.29 7.43
C ASP A 105 14.09 -14.15 6.56
N CYS A 106 13.09 -13.38 7.03
CA CYS A 106 12.54 -12.28 6.24
C CYS A 106 13.60 -11.22 5.95
N LYS A 107 14.42 -10.89 6.95
CA LYS A 107 15.54 -9.95 6.77
C LYS A 107 16.63 -10.54 5.87
N LYS A 108 16.95 -11.82 6.03
CA LYS A 108 18.01 -12.52 5.28
C LYS A 108 17.70 -12.60 3.79
N TYR A 109 16.43 -12.84 3.43
CA TYR A 109 15.98 -13.00 2.04
C TYR A 109 15.21 -11.77 1.52
N ASN A 110 15.33 -10.62 2.20
CA ASN A 110 14.68 -9.37 1.82
C ASN A 110 13.17 -9.50 1.54
N ILE A 111 12.48 -10.34 2.33
CA ILE A 111 11.04 -10.52 2.28
C ILE A 111 10.39 -9.36 3.03
N SER A 112 9.44 -8.72 2.38
CA SER A 112 8.79 -7.50 2.84
C SER A 112 7.28 -7.54 2.59
N VAL A 113 6.56 -6.65 3.26
CA VAL A 113 5.15 -6.42 2.96
C VAL A 113 5.01 -6.07 1.48
N LEU A 114 3.94 -6.54 0.85
CA LEU A 114 3.63 -6.42 -0.60
C LEU A 114 4.44 -7.37 -1.52
N ASP A 115 5.32 -8.20 -0.99
CA ASP A 115 5.82 -9.40 -1.69
C ASP A 115 4.72 -10.49 -1.72
N TYR A 116 4.97 -11.58 -2.45
CA TYR A 116 3.93 -12.57 -2.77
C TYR A 116 4.28 -13.99 -2.33
N ALA A 117 3.33 -14.69 -1.73
CA ALA A 117 3.34 -16.13 -1.59
C ALA A 117 2.56 -16.79 -2.72
N ILE A 118 3.19 -17.75 -3.40
CA ILE A 118 2.61 -18.56 -4.47
C ILE A 118 2.40 -19.97 -3.91
N TYR A 119 1.14 -20.34 -3.76
CA TYR A 119 0.71 -21.65 -3.32
C TYR A 119 -0.73 -21.92 -3.78
N ALA A 120 -1.14 -23.20 -3.84
CA ALA A 120 -2.46 -23.61 -4.35
C ALA A 120 -3.65 -23.03 -3.56
N LEU A 121 -3.41 -22.56 -2.33
CA LEU A 121 -4.40 -21.89 -1.49
C LEU A 121 -4.81 -20.51 -2.05
N PHE A 122 -3.91 -19.84 -2.79
CA PHE A 122 -4.09 -18.44 -3.20
C PHE A 122 -4.59 -18.32 -4.64
N LYS A 123 -5.43 -17.32 -4.92
CA LYS A 123 -5.95 -17.09 -6.28
C LYS A 123 -4.87 -16.65 -7.28
N ASN A 124 -3.82 -15.96 -6.82
CA ASN A 124 -2.75 -15.37 -7.64
C ASN A 124 -3.21 -14.56 -8.86
N SER A 125 -4.48 -14.11 -8.88
CA SER A 125 -5.16 -13.60 -10.09
C SER A 125 -4.63 -12.24 -10.58
N SER A 126 -3.88 -11.53 -9.74
CA SER A 126 -3.35 -10.20 -10.03
C SER A 126 -2.00 -10.23 -10.79
N PHE A 127 -1.38 -11.40 -10.91
CA PHE A 127 0.03 -11.52 -11.28
C PHE A 127 0.33 -11.24 -12.78
N ASN A 128 -0.61 -11.58 -13.67
CA ASN A 128 -0.34 -11.66 -15.11
C ASN A 128 -0.68 -10.40 -15.92
N LYS A 129 -1.15 -9.31 -15.29
CA LYS A 129 -1.50 -8.09 -16.04
C LYS A 129 -0.27 -7.17 -16.16
N SER A 130 0.15 -6.88 -17.39
CA SER A 130 1.15 -5.84 -17.66
C SER A 130 0.67 -4.49 -17.13
N SER A 131 1.57 -3.71 -16.55
CA SER A 131 1.29 -2.34 -16.12
C SER A 131 1.50 -1.34 -17.25
N GLU A 132 0.57 -0.38 -17.34
CA GLU A 132 0.71 0.77 -18.23
C GLU A 132 1.72 1.77 -17.65
N THR A 133 2.60 2.29 -18.50
CA THR A 133 3.61 3.30 -18.14
C THR A 133 3.39 4.65 -18.82
N ASN A 134 2.61 4.69 -19.91
CA ASN A 134 2.25 5.94 -20.58
C ASN A 134 1.14 6.65 -19.81
N ILE A 135 1.55 7.51 -18.87
CA ILE A 135 0.66 8.21 -17.95
C ILE A 135 0.88 9.71 -18.09
N GLU A 136 -0.21 10.44 -18.34
CA GLU A 136 -0.23 11.89 -18.29
C GLU A 136 -1.27 12.34 -17.28
N PHE A 137 -0.86 13.18 -16.35
CA PHE A 137 -1.76 13.79 -15.37
C PHE A 137 -1.55 15.30 -15.35
N LYS A 138 -2.64 16.05 -15.45
CA LYS A 138 -2.63 17.51 -15.41
C LYS A 138 -3.63 17.98 -14.37
N TYR A 139 -3.26 19.02 -13.64
CA TYR A 139 -4.10 19.68 -12.66
C TYR A 139 -3.94 21.19 -12.81
N THR A 140 -5.05 21.92 -12.98
CA THR A 140 -5.04 23.35 -13.28
C THR A 140 -6.03 24.07 -12.39
N LEU A 141 -5.55 25.06 -11.63
CA LEU A 141 -6.41 25.92 -10.82
C LEU A 141 -7.27 26.81 -11.74
N LYS A 142 -8.57 26.90 -11.47
CA LYS A 142 -9.54 27.61 -12.30
C LYS A 142 -10.35 28.61 -11.47
N GLY A 143 -9.72 29.71 -11.09
CA GLY A 143 -10.33 30.69 -10.19
C GLY A 143 -10.38 30.19 -8.75
N VAL A 144 -11.05 30.94 -7.87
CA VAL A 144 -11.01 30.69 -6.43
C VAL A 144 -11.79 29.43 -6.08
N GLY A 145 -11.12 28.42 -5.56
CA GLY A 145 -11.75 27.19 -5.03
C GLY A 145 -12.07 26.11 -6.06
N TRP A 146 -11.65 26.27 -7.31
CA TRP A 146 -11.99 25.34 -8.38
C TRP A 146 -10.74 24.90 -9.14
N ALA A 147 -10.74 23.67 -9.64
CA ALA A 147 -9.73 23.17 -10.55
C ALA A 147 -10.32 22.25 -11.62
N ASN A 148 -9.57 22.12 -12.70
CA ASN A 148 -9.77 21.08 -13.69
C ASN A 148 -8.61 20.10 -13.62
N ALA A 149 -8.88 18.82 -13.85
CA ALA A 149 -7.83 17.83 -14.03
C ALA A 149 -8.07 16.97 -15.27
N TYR A 150 -7.00 16.33 -15.72
CA TYR A 150 -7.01 15.40 -16.84
C TYR A 150 -6.09 14.23 -16.52
N LEU A 151 -6.55 13.02 -16.82
CA LEU A 151 -5.77 11.80 -16.69
C LEU A 151 -5.82 11.02 -17.99
N LYS A 152 -4.64 10.64 -18.50
CA LYS A 152 -4.48 9.68 -19.58
C LYS A 152 -3.62 8.51 -19.12
N ILE A 153 -4.09 7.30 -19.37
CA ILE A 153 -3.36 6.05 -19.12
C ILE A 153 -3.49 5.18 -20.36
N GLY A 154 -2.40 5.06 -21.12
CA GLY A 154 -2.40 4.43 -22.44
C GLY A 154 -3.44 5.08 -23.35
N ASN A 155 -4.42 4.30 -23.83
CA ASN A 155 -5.47 4.77 -24.74
C ASN A 155 -6.75 5.28 -24.04
N ARG A 156 -6.76 5.38 -22.71
CA ARG A 156 -7.92 5.88 -21.95
C ARG A 156 -7.62 7.26 -21.43
N GLU A 157 -8.58 8.16 -21.62
CA GLU A 157 -8.50 9.57 -21.23
C GLU A 157 -9.77 9.92 -20.45
N ILE A 158 -9.60 10.65 -19.33
CA ILE A 158 -10.67 11.10 -18.45
C ILE A 158 -10.42 12.56 -18.09
N SER A 159 -11.47 13.35 -18.09
CA SER A 159 -11.43 14.76 -17.68
C SER A 159 -12.29 14.98 -16.43
N PHE A 160 -11.78 15.82 -15.54
CA PHE A 160 -12.42 16.23 -14.30
C PHE A 160 -12.66 17.74 -14.38
N PRO A 161 -13.82 18.18 -14.90
CA PRO A 161 -14.01 19.56 -15.35
C PRO A 161 -14.31 20.58 -14.25
N ALA A 162 -14.60 20.15 -13.02
CA ALA A 162 -15.07 21.04 -11.95
C ALA A 162 -14.77 20.50 -10.54
N ILE A 163 -13.50 20.38 -10.16
CA ILE A 163 -13.11 19.87 -8.84
C ILE A 163 -13.21 21.00 -7.81
N SER A 164 -14.04 20.80 -6.78
CA SER A 164 -14.21 21.76 -5.67
C SER A 164 -13.12 21.62 -4.61
N TYR A 165 -12.64 22.74 -4.07
CA TYR A 165 -11.73 22.76 -2.91
C TYR A 165 -12.34 22.14 -1.64
N LEU A 166 -13.67 22.09 -1.54
CA LEU A 166 -14.38 21.56 -0.37
C LEU A 166 -14.07 20.08 -0.10
N CYS A 167 -13.76 19.31 -1.15
CA CYS A 167 -13.42 17.89 -1.06
C CYS A 167 -11.92 17.62 -0.86
N TYR A 168 -11.09 18.66 -0.66
CA TYR A 168 -9.66 18.51 -0.41
C TYR A 168 -8.90 17.62 -1.43
N PRO A 169 -9.12 17.79 -2.74
CA PRO A 169 -8.72 16.82 -3.75
C PRO A 169 -7.21 16.56 -3.82
N ILE A 170 -6.38 17.58 -3.58
CA ILE A 170 -4.90 17.44 -3.56
C ILE A 170 -4.45 16.66 -2.32
N TYR A 171 -4.99 16.98 -1.15
CA TYR A 171 -4.68 16.24 0.08
C TYR A 171 -5.16 14.80 -0.03
N GLY A 172 -6.42 14.57 -0.43
CA GLY A 172 -7.01 13.23 -0.50
C GLY A 172 -6.24 12.30 -1.44
N ILE A 173 -5.82 12.78 -2.62
CA ILE A 173 -5.03 11.91 -3.52
C ILE A 173 -3.62 11.65 -2.99
N LEU A 174 -2.96 12.64 -2.37
CA LEU A 174 -1.62 12.45 -1.81
C LEU A 174 -1.66 11.55 -0.56
N GLU A 175 -2.64 11.70 0.31
CA GLU A 175 -2.86 10.84 1.47
C GLU A 175 -3.14 9.39 1.04
N ALA A 176 -4.04 9.20 0.07
CA ALA A 176 -4.34 7.87 -0.47
C ALA A 176 -3.10 7.23 -1.12
N LEU A 177 -2.29 8.01 -1.84
CA LEU A 177 -1.01 7.54 -2.40
C LEU A 177 0.01 7.19 -1.31
N LEU A 178 0.07 7.98 -0.23
CA LEU A 178 0.96 7.70 0.90
C LEU A 178 0.59 6.38 1.58
N HIS A 179 -0.71 6.12 1.76
CA HIS A 179 -1.22 4.86 2.33
C HIS A 179 -0.88 3.62 1.52
N ILE A 180 -0.63 3.76 0.20
CA ILE A 180 -0.23 2.64 -0.66
C ILE A 180 1.27 2.61 -0.97
N THR A 181 2.04 3.59 -0.49
CA THR A 181 3.48 3.66 -0.78
C THR A 181 4.25 2.70 0.11
N PRO A 182 5.11 1.81 -0.44
CA PRO A 182 5.94 0.90 0.35
C PRO A 182 6.73 1.62 1.46
N GLY A 183 6.66 1.08 2.67
CA GLY A 183 7.32 1.65 3.85
C GLY A 183 6.50 2.69 4.62
N TYR A 184 5.54 3.38 3.97
CA TYR A 184 4.52 4.18 4.65
C TYR A 184 3.23 3.41 4.86
N ALA A 185 2.93 2.48 3.96
CA ALA A 185 1.70 1.72 3.98
C ALA A 185 1.58 0.89 5.26
N GLN A 186 0.49 1.13 5.99
CA GLN A 186 0.26 0.45 7.26
C GLN A 186 -0.35 -0.91 7.00
N SER A 187 0.40 -1.97 7.32
CA SER A 187 0.02 -3.39 7.17
C SER A 187 -1.38 -3.74 7.70
N VAL A 188 -1.78 -3.11 8.80
CA VAL A 188 -3.08 -3.31 9.44
C VAL A 188 -4.24 -2.89 8.53
N ILE A 189 -4.07 -1.85 7.71
CA ILE A 189 -5.12 -1.28 6.87
C ILE A 189 -5.50 -2.23 5.73
N TYR A 190 -4.53 -2.88 5.09
CA TYR A 190 -4.77 -3.77 3.94
C TYR A 190 -5.60 -5.02 4.28
N ALA A 191 -5.46 -5.54 5.49
CA ALA A 191 -6.23 -6.69 5.95
C ALA A 191 -7.72 -6.31 6.00
N TYR A 192 -8.09 -5.23 6.70
CA TYR A 192 -9.48 -4.80 6.85
C TYR A 192 -10.13 -4.38 5.52
N GLU A 193 -9.37 -3.77 4.61
CA GLU A 193 -9.89 -3.22 3.37
C GLU A 193 -10.23 -4.25 2.30
N SER A 194 -9.76 -5.49 2.42
CA SER A 194 -9.97 -6.56 1.44
C SER A 194 -11.44 -6.91 1.17
N ASN A 195 -12.35 -6.50 2.07
CA ASN A 195 -13.80 -6.66 1.97
C ASN A 195 -14.55 -5.34 1.70
N ILE A 196 -13.84 -4.21 1.68
CA ILE A 196 -14.39 -2.88 1.41
C ILE A 196 -14.21 -2.56 -0.08
N PRO A 197 -15.23 -2.00 -0.78
CA PRO A 197 -15.04 -1.51 -2.14
C PRO A 197 -13.86 -0.54 -2.21
N ILE A 198 -12.99 -0.69 -3.22
CA ILE A 198 -11.72 0.04 -3.33
C ILE A 198 -11.84 1.57 -3.17
N TYR A 199 -12.98 2.14 -3.57
CA TYR A 199 -13.28 3.57 -3.52
C TYR A 199 -13.88 4.05 -2.19
N ASN A 200 -13.96 3.18 -1.18
CA ASN A 200 -14.40 3.47 0.19
C ASN A 200 -13.30 3.17 1.21
N ARG A 201 -12.04 3.11 0.76
CA ARG A 201 -10.85 2.74 1.53
C ARG A 201 -10.10 4.00 1.97
N VAL A 202 -9.15 3.90 2.90
CA VAL A 202 -8.19 4.97 3.16
C VAL A 202 -7.23 5.16 1.97
N SER A 203 -7.05 4.12 1.17
CA SER A 203 -6.41 4.15 -0.15
C SER A 203 -7.34 4.71 -1.24
N SER A 204 -8.25 5.62 -0.88
CA SER A 204 -9.24 6.21 -1.78
C SER A 204 -9.45 7.70 -1.48
N CYS A 205 -9.93 8.44 -2.47
CA CYS A 205 -10.31 9.84 -2.30
C CYS A 205 -11.49 10.20 -3.21
N ASN A 206 -12.27 11.19 -2.80
CA ASN A 206 -13.40 11.68 -3.58
C ASN A 206 -13.10 13.08 -4.11
N TRP A 207 -13.34 13.27 -5.40
CA TRP A 207 -13.36 14.58 -6.04
C TRP A 207 -14.79 14.95 -6.35
N GLU A 208 -15.34 15.85 -5.56
CA GLU A 208 -16.72 16.31 -5.73
C GLU A 208 -16.78 17.43 -6.76
N ASP A 209 -17.77 17.31 -7.63
CA ASP A 209 -18.25 18.36 -8.52
C ASP A 209 -19.76 18.50 -8.25
N GLU A 210 -20.33 19.69 -8.09
CA GLU A 210 -21.76 19.75 -7.71
C GLU A 210 -22.65 19.45 -8.93
N PRO A 211 -23.56 18.44 -8.90
CA PRO A 211 -23.99 17.57 -7.78
C PRO A 211 -23.39 16.14 -7.76
N GLY A 212 -22.39 15.82 -8.58
CA GLY A 212 -21.75 14.52 -8.67
C GLY A 212 -20.33 14.43 -8.09
N GLY A 213 -19.48 13.70 -8.80
CA GLY A 213 -18.07 13.60 -8.48
C GLY A 213 -17.44 12.31 -9.01
N TYR A 214 -16.20 12.10 -8.60
CA TYR A 214 -15.40 10.93 -8.94
C TYR A 214 -14.78 10.34 -7.68
N ALA A 215 -15.07 9.06 -7.43
CA ALA A 215 -14.39 8.31 -6.39
C ALA A 215 -13.18 7.59 -6.99
N TRP A 216 -11.99 7.91 -6.48
CA TRP A 216 -10.73 7.27 -6.81
C TRP A 216 -10.43 6.20 -5.79
N GLY A 217 -10.08 5.00 -6.24
CA GLY A 217 -9.57 3.93 -5.40
C GLY A 217 -8.25 3.40 -5.94
N PHE A 218 -7.31 3.15 -5.05
CA PHE A 218 -6.00 2.62 -5.37
C PHE A 218 -5.78 1.29 -4.65
N ASP A 219 -5.32 0.27 -5.36
CA ASP A 219 -5.00 -1.03 -4.77
C ASP A 219 -3.59 -1.43 -5.15
N PHE A 220 -2.78 -1.79 -4.17
CA PHE A 220 -1.44 -2.29 -4.46
C PHE A 220 -1.51 -3.69 -5.05
N ILE A 221 -0.81 -3.91 -6.17
CA ILE A 221 -0.53 -5.27 -6.63
C ILE A 221 0.79 -5.64 -5.97
N ASP A 222 1.90 -5.20 -6.56
CA ASP A 222 3.26 -5.41 -6.08
C ASP A 222 4.02 -4.08 -6.04
N LYS A 223 5.28 -4.13 -5.60
CA LYS A 223 6.15 -2.95 -5.38
C LYS A 223 6.11 -1.91 -6.49
N ASN A 224 5.85 -2.35 -7.73
CA ASN A 224 5.90 -1.53 -8.92
C ASN A 224 4.54 -1.34 -9.60
N ARG A 225 3.48 -2.06 -9.20
CA ARG A 225 2.18 -2.05 -9.88
C ARG A 225 1.04 -1.76 -8.93
N ILE A 226 0.14 -0.86 -9.35
CA ILE A 226 -1.12 -0.61 -8.65
C ILE A 226 -2.31 -0.75 -9.61
N ILE A 227 -3.49 -1.01 -9.04
CA ILE A 227 -4.77 -0.85 -9.72
C ILE A 227 -5.28 0.55 -9.39
N ILE A 228 -5.60 1.32 -10.42
CA ILE A 228 -6.37 2.56 -10.29
C ILE A 228 -7.79 2.27 -10.74
N LYS A 229 -8.76 2.55 -9.87
CA LYS A 229 -10.18 2.51 -10.19
C LYS A 229 -10.81 3.89 -10.00
N ILE A 230 -11.54 4.37 -11.00
CA ILE A 230 -12.25 5.65 -10.95
C ILE A 230 -13.72 5.39 -11.24
N ILE A 231 -14.58 5.89 -10.37
CA ILE A 231 -16.02 5.71 -10.45
C ILE A 231 -16.71 7.06 -10.50
N SER A 232 -17.56 7.25 -11.51
CA SER A 232 -18.45 8.41 -11.62
C SER A 232 -19.62 8.29 -10.63
N LEU A 233 -19.86 9.36 -9.88
CA LEU A 233 -20.92 9.48 -8.85
C LEU A 233 -22.16 10.25 -9.35
N TYR A 234 -22.21 10.61 -10.63
CA TYR A 234 -23.27 11.43 -11.22
C TYR A 234 -24.63 10.75 -11.41
N LYS A 235 -24.70 9.42 -11.33
CA LYS A 235 -25.91 8.64 -11.65
C LYS A 235 -26.27 7.72 -10.50
N GLU A 236 -27.56 7.39 -10.36
CA GLU A 236 -28.08 6.40 -9.39
C GLU A 236 -27.28 5.08 -9.45
N ASN A 237 -26.80 4.71 -10.65
CA ASN A 237 -25.86 3.63 -10.85
C ASN A 237 -24.43 4.16 -11.04
N LYS A 238 -23.59 3.90 -10.03
CA LYS A 238 -22.14 4.12 -10.07
C LYS A 238 -21.53 3.49 -11.32
N GLN A 239 -20.85 4.28 -12.15
CA GLN A 239 -20.23 3.83 -13.40
C GLN A 239 -18.71 3.78 -13.26
N ILE A 240 -18.09 2.66 -13.63
CA ILE A 240 -16.62 2.55 -13.68
C ILE A 240 -16.13 3.29 -14.92
N GLU A 241 -15.46 4.43 -14.73
CA GLU A 241 -14.84 5.20 -15.80
C GLU A 241 -13.45 4.67 -16.14
N LEU A 242 -12.74 4.13 -15.13
CA LEU A 242 -11.42 3.53 -15.27
C LEU A 242 -11.26 2.35 -14.33
N GLU A 243 -10.65 1.28 -14.82
CA GLU A 243 -10.01 0.26 -13.98
C GLU A 243 -8.77 -0.25 -14.73
N LYS A 244 -7.57 0.19 -14.32
CA LYS A 244 -6.32 -0.15 -15.00
C LYS A 244 -5.21 -0.52 -14.03
N VAL A 245 -4.36 -1.45 -14.46
CA VAL A 245 -3.08 -1.76 -13.81
C VAL A 245 -2.03 -0.80 -14.37
N VAL A 246 -1.34 -0.06 -13.50
CA VAL A 246 -0.35 0.94 -13.90
C VAL A 246 0.93 0.77 -13.11
N ASN A 247 2.04 1.30 -13.66
CA ASN A 247 3.28 1.40 -12.91
C ASN A 247 3.12 2.47 -11.82
N PHE A 248 3.39 2.09 -10.57
CA PHE A 248 3.20 2.95 -9.42
C PHE A 248 4.06 4.21 -9.48
N LYS A 249 5.36 4.06 -9.76
CA LYS A 249 6.30 5.18 -9.81
C LYS A 249 5.98 6.14 -10.95
N GLU A 250 5.61 5.62 -12.13
CA GLU A 250 5.20 6.48 -13.25
C GLU A 250 3.92 7.27 -12.94
N PHE A 251 2.95 6.63 -12.26
CA PHE A 251 1.73 7.34 -11.84
C PHE A 251 2.04 8.39 -10.77
N LEU A 252 2.80 8.01 -9.74
CA LEU A 252 3.21 8.91 -8.66
C LEU A 252 3.96 10.12 -9.22
N LYS A 253 4.91 9.88 -10.14
CA LYS A 253 5.66 10.91 -10.84
C LYS A 253 4.74 11.88 -11.59
N ALA A 254 3.76 11.39 -12.34
CA ALA A 254 2.81 12.24 -13.07
C ALA A 254 1.98 13.13 -12.12
N VAL A 255 1.48 12.56 -11.00
CA VAL A 255 0.73 13.29 -9.97
C VAL A 255 1.60 14.36 -9.31
N LEU A 256 2.78 13.99 -8.82
CA LEU A 256 3.68 14.91 -8.14
C LEU A 256 4.16 16.02 -9.07
N LYS A 257 4.45 15.72 -10.34
CA LYS A 257 4.85 16.73 -11.33
C LYS A 257 3.75 17.77 -11.57
N ALA A 258 2.48 17.36 -11.60
CA ALA A 258 1.37 18.30 -11.73
C ALA A 258 1.26 19.24 -10.53
N PHE A 259 1.43 18.72 -9.30
CA PHE A 259 1.35 19.55 -8.10
C PHE A 259 2.61 20.38 -7.83
N ASP A 260 3.78 19.86 -8.16
CA ASP A 260 5.06 20.59 -8.13
C ASP A 260 5.00 21.84 -9.02
N LYS A 261 4.36 21.72 -10.20
CA LYS A 261 4.08 22.86 -11.07
C LYS A 261 3.19 23.91 -10.40
N ILE A 262 2.17 23.51 -9.64
CA ILE A 262 1.31 24.47 -8.91
C ILE A 262 2.14 25.23 -7.86
N ILE A 263 2.97 24.52 -7.10
CA ILE A 263 3.84 25.16 -6.09
C ILE A 263 4.80 26.14 -6.78
N LYS A 264 5.37 25.80 -7.94
CA LYS A 264 6.30 26.65 -8.67
C LYS A 264 5.62 27.87 -9.32
N ASP A 265 4.45 27.68 -9.91
CA ASP A 265 3.74 28.75 -10.62
C ASP A 265 3.13 29.77 -9.64
N TYR A 266 2.63 29.32 -8.49
CA TYR A 266 1.88 30.16 -7.56
C TYR A 266 2.62 30.43 -6.23
N GLY A 267 3.53 29.56 -5.80
CA GLY A 267 4.04 29.57 -4.42
C GLY A 267 2.95 29.23 -3.40
N PHE A 268 3.32 28.99 -2.15
CA PHE A 268 2.35 28.55 -1.12
C PHE A 268 1.30 29.61 -0.77
N ILE A 269 1.68 30.89 -0.79
CA ILE A 269 0.79 32.00 -0.42
C ILE A 269 -0.29 32.21 -1.50
N THR A 270 0.12 32.33 -2.77
CA THR A 270 -0.83 32.56 -3.87
C THR A 270 -1.62 31.30 -4.19
N ALA A 271 -1.01 30.11 -4.05
CA ALA A 271 -1.74 28.84 -4.19
C ALA A 271 -2.88 28.78 -3.18
N LYS A 272 -2.61 29.08 -1.89
CA LYS A 272 -3.65 29.16 -0.85
C LYS A 272 -4.76 30.15 -1.23
N ALA A 273 -4.40 31.37 -1.62
CA ALA A 273 -5.38 32.40 -1.94
C ALA A 273 -6.30 32.03 -3.12
N ASN A 274 -5.79 31.28 -4.10
CA ASN A 274 -6.58 30.80 -5.24
C ASN A 274 -7.26 29.46 -4.98
N TRP A 275 -6.79 28.68 -4.01
CA TRP A 275 -7.26 27.32 -3.80
C TRP A 275 -8.32 27.21 -2.71
N ALA A 276 -8.20 27.93 -1.59
CA ALA A 276 -9.05 27.68 -0.44
C ALA A 276 -9.37 28.97 0.33
N GLN A 277 -10.66 29.31 0.42
CA GLN A 277 -11.14 30.43 1.24
C GLN A 277 -11.19 30.08 2.74
N ASP A 278 -11.16 28.80 3.09
CA ASP A 278 -11.22 28.29 4.48
C ASP A 278 -9.88 28.29 5.22
N GLY A 279 -8.81 28.80 4.60
CA GLY A 279 -7.50 28.91 5.22
C GLY A 279 -6.66 27.64 5.19
N ARG A 280 -7.08 26.57 4.50
CA ARG A 280 -6.33 25.31 4.40
C ARG A 280 -5.16 25.45 3.42
N ASN A 281 -4.00 24.90 3.80
CA ASN A 281 -2.75 25.03 3.04
C ASN A 281 -2.56 23.85 2.09
N PHE A 282 -1.64 24.01 1.14
CA PHE A 282 -1.13 22.89 0.34
C PHE A 282 -0.57 21.79 1.25
N PRO A 283 -0.88 20.50 1.01
CA PRO A 283 -0.45 19.35 1.82
C PRO A 283 1.05 19.03 1.61
N ILE A 284 1.90 19.90 2.16
CA ILE A 284 3.35 19.86 1.91
C ILE A 284 4.01 18.62 2.52
N SER A 285 3.51 18.13 3.65
CA SER A 285 4.06 16.98 4.36
C SER A 285 3.91 15.70 3.54
N GLU A 286 2.71 15.43 3.02
CA GLU A 286 2.41 14.27 2.17
C GLU A 286 3.17 14.38 0.85
N PHE A 287 3.18 15.58 0.26
CA PHE A 287 3.91 15.85 -0.97
C PHE A 287 5.42 15.57 -0.83
N LEU A 288 6.06 16.04 0.25
CA LEU A 288 7.48 15.84 0.46
C LEU A 288 7.84 14.39 0.78
N GLN A 289 7.02 13.69 1.55
CA GLN A 289 7.21 12.26 1.81
C GLN A 289 7.17 11.44 0.50
N LEU A 290 6.16 11.70 -0.32
CA LEU A 290 6.02 11.05 -1.62
C LEU A 290 7.11 11.46 -2.62
N LYS A 291 7.50 12.73 -2.65
CA LYS A 291 8.60 13.22 -3.50
C LYS A 291 9.94 12.62 -3.07
N TYR A 292 10.18 12.48 -1.78
CA TYR A 292 11.36 11.79 -1.26
C TYR A 292 11.37 10.33 -1.72
N TYR A 293 10.26 9.62 -1.53
CA TYR A 293 10.14 8.23 -1.99
C TYR A 293 10.41 8.11 -3.49
N LEU A 294 9.88 9.02 -4.31
CA LEU A 294 10.09 9.02 -5.76
C LEU A 294 11.59 9.12 -6.14
N PHE A 295 12.40 9.88 -5.39
CA PHE A 295 13.81 10.08 -5.71
C PHE A 295 14.76 9.04 -5.10
N TYR A 296 14.38 8.42 -3.98
CA TYR A 296 15.27 7.60 -3.18
C TYR A 296 14.78 6.16 -2.99
N ASP A 297 13.59 5.82 -3.50
CA ASP A 297 13.00 4.49 -3.41
C ASP A 297 12.88 3.93 -1.99
N MET A 298 12.72 4.83 -1.02
CA MET A 298 12.56 4.49 0.38
C MET A 298 11.75 5.56 1.12
N PRO A 299 11.03 5.20 2.18
CA PRO A 299 10.30 6.18 2.99
C PRO A 299 11.28 7.11 3.72
N LEU A 300 10.92 8.38 3.81
CA LEU A 300 11.58 9.34 4.67
C LEU A 300 11.43 8.89 6.13
N ASN A 301 12.56 8.63 6.79
CA ASN A 301 12.56 8.33 8.22
C ASN A 301 12.67 9.62 9.04
N TYR A 302 11.55 10.07 9.60
CA TYR A 302 11.45 11.28 10.41
C TYR A 302 11.20 11.00 11.90
N PHE A 303 11.03 9.73 12.29
CA PHE A 303 10.91 9.33 13.69
C PHE A 303 12.29 9.02 14.28
N CYS A 304 12.67 9.77 15.32
CA CYS A 304 13.90 9.56 16.07
C CYS A 304 13.56 9.53 17.56
N GLU A 305 13.42 8.35 18.16
CA GLU A 305 13.32 8.23 19.61
C GLU A 305 14.63 8.73 20.25
N GLY A 306 14.58 9.87 20.94
CA GLY A 306 15.69 10.38 21.74
C GLY A 306 16.86 10.99 20.97
N LYS A 307 16.74 11.27 19.66
CA LYS A 307 17.75 12.00 18.87
C LYS A 307 17.11 13.17 18.12
N THR A 308 17.89 14.23 17.89
CA THR A 308 17.51 15.28 16.92
C THR A 308 17.32 14.64 15.56
N PRO A 309 16.19 14.89 14.85
CA PRO A 309 15.97 14.35 13.52
C PRO A 309 17.08 14.79 12.57
N ASP A 310 17.58 13.86 11.74
CA ASP A 310 18.52 14.17 10.65
C ASP A 310 17.84 14.88 9.45
N TRP A 311 16.54 15.16 9.57
CA TRP A 311 15.73 15.85 8.58
C TRP A 311 15.34 17.25 9.07
N SER A 312 15.72 18.28 8.31
CA SER A 312 15.51 19.68 8.66
C SER A 312 14.83 20.46 7.54
N LEU A 313 14.39 21.69 7.84
CA LEU A 313 13.85 22.62 6.84
C LEU A 313 14.81 22.82 5.64
N LYS A 314 16.13 22.77 5.86
CA LYS A 314 17.11 22.85 4.77
C LYS A 314 16.92 21.69 3.77
N ASN A 315 16.75 20.47 4.28
CA ASN A 315 16.53 19.28 3.45
C ASN A 315 15.19 19.36 2.72
N GLU A 316 14.15 19.87 3.37
CA GLU A 316 12.84 20.10 2.76
C GLU A 316 12.92 21.10 1.60
N ILE A 317 13.62 22.23 1.79
CA ILE A 317 13.82 23.25 0.74
C ILE A 317 14.64 22.66 -0.42
N GLU A 318 15.69 21.90 -0.15
CA GLU A 318 16.48 21.22 -1.18
C GLU A 318 15.61 20.24 -1.99
N LEU A 319 14.75 19.46 -1.33
CA LEU A 319 13.85 18.53 -1.99
C LEU A 319 12.74 19.24 -2.77
N LEU A 320 12.19 20.35 -2.26
CA LEU A 320 11.23 21.20 -2.97
C LEU A 320 11.81 21.70 -4.29
N ASN A 321 13.06 22.18 -4.27
CA ASN A 321 13.74 22.73 -5.43
C ASN A 321 14.20 21.67 -6.46
N LYS A 322 14.20 20.39 -6.09
CA LYS A 322 14.58 19.31 -7.01
C LYS A 322 13.51 19.12 -8.08
N GLU A 323 13.92 19.15 -9.35
CA GLU A 323 13.03 18.96 -10.52
C GLU A 323 12.59 17.50 -10.66
N ILE A 324 11.32 17.29 -10.98
CA ILE A 324 10.76 15.99 -11.32
C ILE A 324 10.82 15.85 -12.85
N ASP A 325 11.90 15.25 -13.36
CA ASP A 325 12.21 15.13 -14.80
C ASP A 325 11.14 14.42 -15.61
#